data_AF-A0A7J9XG19-F1
#
_entry.id   AF-A0A7J9XG19-F1
#
_cell.length_a   1.000
_cell.length_b   1.000
_cell.length_c   1.000
_cell.angle_alpha   90.00
_cell.angle_beta   90.00
_cell.angle_gamma   90.00
#
_symmetry.space_group_name_H-M   'P 1'
#
loop_
_entity.id
_entity.type
_entity.pdbx_description
1 polymer ?
#
loop_
_entity_poly.entity_id
_entity_poly.type
_entity_poly.pdbx_seq_one_letter_code
_entity_poly.pdbx_strand_id
1 'polypeptide(L)' 'MPKISRPANDALLRAGYTSLGQLAGVPAADLLQLHGLGPRGIRILQAALEERGLTLT' A
#
# COMPACT_ATOMS: atom_id res chain seq x y z
N MET A 1 4.18 1.20 8.54
CA MET A 1 3.02 1.18 7.62
C MET A 1 1.96 2.18 8.12
N PRO A 2 1.19 2.82 7.23
CA PRO A 2 0.07 3.69 7.63
C PRO A 2 -1.08 2.90 8.24
N LYS A 3 -2.01 3.58 8.93
CA LYS A 3 -3.18 2.95 9.55
C LYS A 3 -4.20 2.52 8.48
N ILE A 4 -4.07 1.28 8.01
CA ILE A 4 -5.04 0.58 7.15
C ILE A 4 -5.70 -0.58 7.92
N SER A 5 -6.69 -1.24 7.32
CA SER A 5 -7.33 -2.41 7.94
C SER A 5 -6.31 -3.53 8.19
N ARG A 6 -6.56 -4.34 9.22
CA ARG A 6 -5.68 -5.48 9.54
C ARG A 6 -5.48 -6.44 8.35
N PRO A 7 -6.53 -6.84 7.59
CA PRO A 7 -6.35 -7.68 6.39
C PRO A 7 -5.48 -7.03 5.32
N ALA A 8 -5.61 -5.72 5.11
CA ALA A 8 -4.78 -4.99 4.16
C ALA A 8 -3.31 -4.98 4.57
N ASN A 9 -3.04 -4.73 5.87
CA ASN A 9 -1.68 -4.77 6.40
C ASN A 9 -1.07 -6.18 6.31
N ASP A 10 -1.85 -7.22 6.62
CA ASP A 10 -1.41 -8.61 6.50
C ASP A 10 -1.14 -9.00 5.03
N ALA A 11 -1.93 -8.47 4.09
CA ALA A 11 -1.73 -8.70 2.66
C ALA A 11 -0.43 -8.09 2.15
N LEU A 12 -0.12 -6.85 2.57
CA LEU A 12 1.17 -6.20 2.26
C LEU A 12 2.35 -6.99 2.83
N LEU A 13 2.27 -7.42 4.09
CA LEU A 13 3.32 -8.22 4.73
C LEU A 13 3.53 -9.56 4.01
N ARG A 14 2.44 -10.26 3.65
CA ARG A 14 2.51 -11.51 2.87
C ARG A 14 3.10 -11.31 1.48
N ALA A 15 2.89 -10.14 0.88
CA ALA A 15 3.51 -9.75 -0.39
C ALA A 15 4.97 -9.27 -0.23
N GLY A 16 5.53 -9.29 0.98
CA GLY A 16 6.91 -8.90 1.27
C GLY A 16 7.12 -7.40 1.52
N TYR A 17 6.05 -6.60 1.49
CA TYR A 17 6.10 -5.17 1.79
C TYR A 17 6.03 -4.94 3.30
N THR A 18 7.17 -4.65 3.91
CA THR A 18 7.30 -4.39 5.35
C THR A 18 7.41 -2.91 5.68
N SER A 19 7.67 -2.07 4.67
CA SER A 19 7.76 -0.61 4.81
C SER A 19 7.07 0.14 3.67
N LEU A 20 6.66 1.38 3.95
CA LEU A 20 5.95 2.21 2.97
C LEU A 20 6.83 2.56 1.76
N GLY A 21 8.14 2.74 1.95
CA GLY A 21 9.05 3.08 0.86
C GLY A 21 9.17 1.99 -0.21
N GLN A 22 8.96 0.71 0.16
CA GLN A 22 8.94 -0.39 -0.80
C GLN A 22 7.73 -0.36 -1.74
N LEU A 23 6.71 0.44 -1.42
CA LEU A 23 5.54 0.63 -2.26
C LEU A 23 5.74 1.74 -3.30
N ALA A 24 6.79 2.57 -3.16
CA ALA A 24 7.05 3.63 -4.12
C ALA A 24 7.33 3.04 -5.51
N GLY A 25 6.61 3.53 -6.52
CA GLY A 25 6.71 3.04 -7.88
C GLY A 25 5.97 1.73 -8.16
N VAL A 26 5.33 1.12 -7.16
CA VAL A 26 4.50 -0.08 -7.36
C VAL A 26 3.16 0.31 -8.00
N PRO A 27 2.69 -0.42 -9.02
CA PRO A 27 1.40 -0.14 -9.64
C PRO A 27 0.26 -0.28 -8.62
N ALA A 28 -0.61 0.73 -8.55
CA ALA A 28 -1.78 0.66 -7.67
C ALA A 28 -2.68 -0.54 -8.01
N ALA A 29 -2.72 -0.95 -9.28
CA ALA A 29 -3.45 -2.12 -9.75
C ALA A 29 -2.91 -3.43 -9.19
N ASP A 30 -1.59 -3.59 -9.06
CA ASP A 30 -0.97 -4.79 -8.49
C ASP A 30 -1.27 -4.91 -7.01
N LEU A 31 -1.25 -3.78 -6.30
CA LEU A 31 -1.65 -3.72 -4.90
C LEU A 31 -3.13 -4.11 -4.73
N LEU A 32 -4.02 -3.70 -5.63
CA LEU A 32 -5.44 -4.09 -5.61
C LEU A 32 -5.68 -5.59 -5.83
N GLN A 33 -4.73 -6.32 -6.41
CA GLN A 33 -4.81 -7.79 -6.50
C GLN A 33 -4.57 -8.47 -5.15
N LEU A 34 -3.99 -7.77 -4.18
CA LEU A 34 -3.72 -8.33 -2.85
C LEU A 34 -5.03 -8.51 -2.06
N HIS A 35 -5.36 -9.77 -1.75
CA HIS A 35 -6.58 -10.10 -1.00
C HIS A 35 -6.63 -9.34 0.34
N GLY A 36 -7.64 -8.48 0.49
CA GLY A 36 -7.84 -7.64 1.68
C GLY A 36 -7.41 -6.17 1.49
N LEU A 37 -6.79 -5.82 0.36
CA LEU A 37 -6.47 -4.43 0.01
C LEU A 37 -7.51 -3.88 -0.98
N GLY A 38 -8.37 -2.98 -0.49
CA GLY A 38 -9.38 -2.30 -1.31
C GLY A 38 -8.95 -0.88 -1.76
N PRO A 39 -9.77 -0.20 -2.59
CA PRO A 39 -9.50 1.16 -3.08
C PRO A 39 -9.24 2.18 -1.97
N ARG A 40 -9.89 2.02 -0.81
CA ARG A 40 -9.64 2.84 0.38
C ARG A 40 -8.22 2.65 0.92
N GLY A 41 -7.71 1.42 0.92
CA GLY A 41 -6.34 1.12 1.34
C GLY A 41 -5.34 1.78 0.42
N ILE A 42 -5.54 1.68 -0.90
CA ILE A 42 -4.72 2.37 -1.91
C ILE A 42 -4.67 3.88 -1.66
N ARG A 43 -5.83 4.52 -1.46
CA ARG A 43 -5.87 5.96 -1.15
C ARG A 43 -5.04 6.35 0.07
N ILE A 44 -5.08 5.54 1.13
CA ILE A 44 -4.30 5.80 2.35
C ILE A 44 -2.81 5.60 2.10
N LEU A 45 -2.44 4.56 1.34
CA LEU A 45 -1.04 4.30 0.98
C LEU A 45 -0.47 5.41 0.11
N GLN A 46 -1.22 5.84 -0.90
CA GLN A 46 -0.86 6.94 -1.79
C GLN A 46 -0.65 8.24 -0.99
N ALA A 47 -1.59 8.62 -0.13
CA ALA A 47 -1.43 9.82 0.70
C ALA A 47 -0.19 9.76 1.60
N ALA A 48 0.07 8.59 2.22
CA ALA A 48 1.25 8.42 3.06
C ALA A 48 2.57 8.42 2.26
N LEU A 49 2.55 7.99 1.00
CA LEU A 49 3.70 8.08 0.08
C LEU A 49 3.94 9.53 -0.34
N GLU A 50 2.88 10.27 -0.66
CA GLU A 50 2.94 11.68 -1.06
C GLU A 50 3.51 12.57 0.03
N GLU A 51 3.20 12.30 1.32
CA GLU A 51 3.82 12.96 2.48
C GLU A 51 5.36 12.83 2.50
N ARG A 52 5.91 11.88 1.75
CA ARG A 52 7.35 11.58 1.65
C ARG A 52 7.93 11.91 0.26
N GLY A 53 7.15 12.56 -0.61
CA GLY A 53 7.54 12.83 -1.99
C GLY A 53 7.62 11.58 -2.87
N LEU A 54 6.92 10.51 -2.50
CA LEU A 54 6.85 9.25 -3.24
C LEU A 54 5.44 9.08 -3.81
N THR A 55 5.27 8.15 -4.76
CA THR A 55 3.97 7.84 -5.36
C THR A 55 3.89 6.36 -5.77
N LEU A 56 2.67 5.81 -5.81
CA LEU A 56 2.37 4.61 -6.60
C LEU A 56 2.41 4.96 -8.10
N THR A 57 2.49 3.94 -8.96
CA THR A 57 2.37 4.07 -10.42
C THR A 57 0.99 3.66 -10.95
#